data_AF-A0A971TZ05-F1
#
_entry.id   AF-A0A971TZ05-F1
#
_cell.length_a   1.000
_cell.length_b   1.000
_cell.length_c   1.000
_cell.angle_alpha   90.00
_cell.angle_beta   90.00
_cell.angle_gamma   90.00
#
_symmetry.space_group_name_H-M   'P 1'
#
loop_
_entity.id
_entity.type
_entity.pdbx_description
1 polymer ?
#
loop_
_entity_poly.entity_id
_entity_poly.type
_entity_poly.pdbx_seq_one_letter_code
_entity_poly.pdbx_strand_id
1 'polypeptide(L)'
;MKKLSILIVFLLLVGLAFGKDAVEELGKLINNLKNSSYEVERFVQESGIITLARSEKVVKSGPYKLVTSYSSIKGEFGWVRNNNGQFAVFSQEEVAFEPLTNLKDSEDNLIDLFNNKDYTVSLFLDLPNSTKVTLSSGGLTMEVTFDSGYRLLKLVKSYPFHTVSVSYRNYSDLSGEGLARLTNATRGMSLVRPPVYLSEAMMEEYFSWSSMDFATDGRSYLYTLLMYSPSYGKMILYFSFNSEPENLQQFSIKMAESNGFSYALEKISSTSALSLLGMVDSATLRKILDSLH
;
A
#
# COMPACT_ATOMS: atom_id res chain seq x y z
N MET A 1 -7.96 -12.36 -47.28
CA MET A 1 -7.00 -12.93 -46.30
C MET A 1 -5.69 -12.14 -46.20
N LYS A 2 -4.88 -11.97 -47.25
CA LYS A 2 -3.58 -11.25 -47.18
C LYS A 2 -3.63 -9.81 -46.60
N LYS A 3 -4.67 -9.03 -46.88
CA LYS A 3 -4.82 -7.65 -46.34
C LYS A 3 -5.16 -7.61 -44.84
N LEU A 4 -5.85 -8.63 -44.33
CA LEU A 4 -6.20 -8.72 -42.90
C LEU A 4 -4.97 -9.14 -42.08
N SER A 5 -4.16 -10.07 -42.60
CA SER A 5 -2.90 -10.47 -41.95
C SER A 5 -1.88 -9.35 -41.90
N ILE A 6 -1.78 -8.51 -42.94
CA ILE A 6 -0.88 -7.34 -42.92
C ILE A 6 -1.34 -6.31 -41.87
N LEU A 7 -2.65 -6.05 -41.75
CA LEU A 7 -3.19 -5.13 -40.75
C LEU A 7 -2.96 -5.63 -39.32
N ILE A 8 -3.17 -6.93 -39.08
CA ILE A 8 -2.92 -7.57 -37.78
C ILE A 8 -1.43 -7.49 -37.41
N VAL A 9 -0.53 -7.77 -38.36
CA VAL A 9 0.91 -7.68 -38.14
C VAL A 9 1.33 -6.23 -37.87
N PHE A 10 0.76 -5.25 -38.56
CA PHE A 10 1.07 -3.84 -38.33
C PHE A 10 0.57 -3.35 -36.96
N LEU A 11 -0.65 -3.73 -36.56
CA LEU A 11 -1.19 -3.44 -35.22
C LEU A 11 -0.34 -4.09 -34.11
N LEU A 12 0.11 -5.34 -34.32
CA LEU A 12 1.03 -6.02 -33.40
C LEU A 12 2.39 -5.35 -33.32
N LEU A 13 2.99 -4.95 -34.45
CA LEU A 13 4.29 -4.29 -34.48
C LEU A 13 4.25 -2.89 -33.83
N VAL A 14 3.20 -2.14 -34.10
CA VAL A 14 2.98 -0.83 -33.49
C VAL A 14 2.76 -0.98 -31.98
N GLY A 15 1.92 -1.94 -31.54
CA GLY A 15 1.73 -2.25 -30.12
C GLY A 15 3.02 -2.71 -29.42
N LEU A 16 3.88 -3.49 -30.09
CA LEU A 16 5.15 -3.96 -29.55
C LEU A 16 6.19 -2.84 -29.43
N ALA A 17 6.24 -1.91 -30.39
CA ALA A 17 7.12 -0.74 -30.31
C ALA A 17 6.72 0.18 -29.15
N PHE A 18 5.43 0.52 -29.03
CA PHE A 18 4.92 1.31 -27.90
C PHE A 18 5.15 0.61 -26.55
N GLY A 19 5.02 -0.72 -26.48
CA GLY A 19 5.27 -1.48 -25.27
C GLY A 19 6.74 -1.49 -24.84
N LYS A 20 7.67 -1.59 -25.79
CA LYS A 20 9.11 -1.58 -25.49
C LYS A 20 9.57 -0.23 -24.94
N ASP A 21 9.15 0.86 -25.57
CA ASP A 21 9.49 2.22 -25.14
C ASP A 21 8.88 2.53 -23.77
N ALA A 22 7.65 2.08 -23.53
CA ALA A 22 6.99 2.24 -22.22
C ALA A 22 7.74 1.51 -21.09
N VAL A 23 8.15 0.26 -21.31
CA VAL A 23 8.88 -0.53 -20.31
C VAL A 23 10.26 0.08 -20.01
N GLU A 24 10.94 0.64 -21.02
CA GLU A 24 12.22 1.32 -20.81
C GLU A 24 12.05 2.59 -19.96
N GLU A 25 11.07 3.44 -20.28
CA GLU A 25 10.79 4.67 -19.53
C GLU A 25 10.34 4.39 -18.10
N LEU A 26 9.49 3.36 -17.91
CA LEU A 26 9.16 2.86 -16.57
C LEU A 26 10.39 2.36 -15.83
N GLY A 27 11.30 1.65 -16.49
CA GLY A 27 12.53 1.17 -15.87
C GLY A 27 13.39 2.33 -15.33
N LYS A 28 13.49 3.42 -16.07
CA LYS A 28 14.18 4.65 -15.63
C LYS A 28 13.48 5.27 -14.42
N LEU A 29 12.15 5.40 -14.46
CA LEU A 29 11.35 5.87 -13.33
C LEU A 29 11.56 5.01 -12.07
N ILE A 30 11.44 3.68 -12.18
CA ILE A 30 11.59 2.76 -11.06
C ILE A 30 12.99 2.86 -10.44
N ASN A 31 14.03 2.94 -11.27
CA ASN A 31 15.40 3.11 -10.79
C ASN A 31 15.58 4.47 -10.07
N ASN A 32 14.93 5.53 -10.55
CA ASN A 32 14.93 6.83 -9.87
C ASN A 32 14.20 6.73 -8.51
N LEU A 33 13.00 6.15 -8.47
CA LEU A 33 12.24 5.97 -7.23
C LEU A 33 13.01 5.18 -6.18
N LYS A 34 13.71 4.11 -6.55
CA LYS A 34 14.52 3.33 -5.60
C LYS A 34 15.66 4.15 -4.97
N ASN A 35 16.36 4.94 -5.78
CA ASN A 35 17.64 5.56 -5.40
C ASN A 35 17.56 7.04 -4.99
N SER A 36 16.43 7.71 -5.26
CA SER A 36 16.28 9.14 -5.01
C SER A 36 16.19 9.48 -3.52
N SER A 37 16.63 10.70 -3.22
CA SER A 37 16.43 11.37 -1.93
C SER A 37 15.69 12.67 -2.19
N TYR A 38 14.54 12.86 -1.56
CA TYR A 38 13.68 14.01 -1.81
C TYR A 38 12.78 14.30 -0.62
N GLU A 39 12.23 15.52 -0.63
CA GLU A 39 11.06 15.90 0.13
C GLU A 39 9.92 16.22 -0.83
N VAL A 40 8.70 15.83 -0.49
CA VAL A 40 7.52 16.08 -1.32
C VAL A 40 6.26 16.15 -0.48
N GLU A 41 5.31 16.95 -0.92
CA GLU A 41 3.96 16.98 -0.37
C GLU A 41 3.04 16.12 -1.23
N ARG A 42 2.26 15.25 -0.58
CA ARG A 42 1.28 14.39 -1.26
C ARG A 42 -0.12 14.74 -0.81
N PHE A 43 -1.05 14.73 -1.76
CA PHE A 43 -2.47 14.64 -1.46
C PHE A 43 -2.95 13.24 -1.80
N VAL A 44 -3.37 12.49 -0.79
CA VAL A 44 -3.85 11.12 -0.93
C VAL A 44 -5.35 11.09 -0.77
N GLN A 45 -6.02 10.54 -1.78
CA GLN A 45 -7.44 10.24 -1.76
C GLN A 45 -7.61 8.73 -1.86
N GLU A 46 -8.26 8.15 -0.87
CA GLU A 46 -8.55 6.73 -0.78
C GLU A 46 -10.07 6.56 -0.84
N SER A 47 -10.56 5.74 -1.75
CA SER A 47 -11.98 5.47 -1.97
C SER A 47 -12.20 3.96 -1.90
N GLY A 48 -13.19 3.52 -1.14
CA GLY A 48 -13.51 2.09 -0.96
C GLY A 48 -14.70 1.93 -0.03
N ILE A 49 -14.54 1.19 1.07
CA ILE A 49 -15.58 1.12 2.14
C ILE A 49 -15.81 2.50 2.74
N ILE A 50 -14.73 3.25 2.93
CA ILE A 50 -14.73 4.61 3.43
C ILE A 50 -13.92 5.44 2.45
N THR A 51 -14.39 6.65 2.17
CA THR A 51 -13.62 7.64 1.41
C THR A 51 -12.87 8.52 2.39
N LEU A 52 -11.55 8.57 2.27
CA LEU A 52 -10.66 9.37 3.10
C LEU A 52 -9.78 10.23 2.20
N ALA A 53 -9.50 11.46 2.66
CA ALA A 53 -8.54 12.33 2.04
C ALA A 53 -7.59 12.87 3.10
N ARG A 54 -6.30 12.94 2.78
CA ARG A 54 -5.26 13.43 3.69
C ARG A 54 -4.14 14.12 2.93
N SER A 55 -3.52 15.07 3.60
CA SER A 55 -2.27 15.68 3.14
C SER A 55 -1.12 15.03 3.89
N GLU A 56 -0.08 14.68 3.15
CA GLU A 56 1.11 14.02 3.69
C GLU A 56 2.36 14.81 3.33
N LYS A 57 3.32 14.82 4.25
CA LYS A 57 4.71 15.23 3.97
C LYS A 57 5.57 13.98 3.95
N VAL A 58 6.36 13.83 2.89
CA VAL A 58 7.23 12.69 2.71
C VAL A 58 8.67 13.16 2.70
N VAL A 59 9.50 12.49 3.48
CA VAL A 59 10.95 12.62 3.44
C VAL A 59 11.52 11.25 3.07
N LYS A 60 12.27 11.17 1.98
CA LYS A 60 12.87 9.92 1.50
C LYS A 60 14.38 10.06 1.35
N SER A 61 15.10 9.03 1.75
CA SER A 61 16.54 8.87 1.48
C SER A 61 16.84 7.41 1.13
N GLY A 62 17.00 7.11 -0.16
CA GLY A 62 17.19 5.74 -0.62
C GLY A 62 16.05 4.83 -0.16
N PRO A 63 16.30 3.71 0.57
CA PRO A 63 15.25 2.82 1.07
C PRO A 63 14.48 3.38 2.28
N TYR A 64 15.00 4.43 2.92
CA TYR A 64 14.37 5.03 4.10
C TYR A 64 13.32 6.05 3.71
N LYS A 65 12.22 6.08 4.44
CA LYS A 65 11.08 6.95 4.14
C LYS A 65 10.32 7.28 5.42
N LEU A 66 10.00 8.54 5.62
CA LEU A 66 9.11 9.05 6.66
C LEU A 66 7.91 9.68 5.95
N VAL A 67 6.71 9.26 6.35
CA VAL A 67 5.47 9.84 5.89
C VAL A 67 4.71 10.37 7.09
N THR A 68 4.52 11.68 7.13
CA THR A 68 3.72 12.35 8.14
C THR A 68 2.40 12.76 7.52
N SER A 69 1.29 12.24 8.06
CA SER A 69 -0.07 12.56 7.63
C SER A 69 -0.72 13.51 8.62
N TYR A 70 -1.42 14.51 8.08
CA TYR A 70 -2.25 15.40 8.88
C TYR A 70 -3.71 15.08 8.59
N SER A 71 -4.42 14.56 9.60
CA SER A 71 -5.86 14.39 9.57
C SER A 71 -6.51 15.23 10.66
N SER A 72 -7.62 15.88 10.32
CA SER A 72 -8.44 16.62 11.30
C SER A 72 -9.05 15.72 12.38
N ILE A 73 -9.12 14.40 12.14
CA ILE A 73 -9.76 13.43 13.03
C ILE A 73 -8.71 12.68 13.87
N LYS A 74 -7.55 12.34 13.30
CA LYS A 74 -6.51 11.52 13.94
C LYS A 74 -5.28 12.30 14.43
N GLY A 75 -5.24 13.62 14.24
CA GLY A 75 -4.05 14.41 14.55
C GLY A 75 -2.89 14.15 13.58
N GLU A 76 -1.67 14.41 14.03
CA GLU A 76 -0.44 14.05 13.31
C GLU A 76 -0.12 12.57 13.55
N PHE A 77 -0.33 11.76 12.51
CA PHE A 77 0.00 10.34 12.51
C PHE A 77 0.85 10.03 11.28
N GLY A 78 1.68 9.02 11.35
CA GLY A 78 2.57 8.73 10.23
C GLY A 78 3.17 7.35 10.30
N TRP A 79 4.17 7.14 9.48
CA TRP A 79 4.99 5.95 9.54
C TRP A 79 6.39 6.23 9.05
N VAL A 80 7.34 5.41 9.50
CA VAL A 80 8.74 5.53 9.16
C VAL A 80 9.35 4.17 8.86
N ARG A 81 10.20 4.12 7.83
CA ARG A 81 11.19 3.08 7.58
C ARG A 81 12.56 3.73 7.70
N ASN A 82 13.33 3.39 8.74
CA ASN A 82 14.67 3.91 8.98
C ASN A 82 15.60 2.80 9.51
N ASN A 83 16.81 3.16 9.95
CA ASN A 83 17.78 2.21 10.48
C ASN A 83 17.33 1.46 11.75
N ASN A 84 16.33 1.96 12.46
CA ASN A 84 15.80 1.33 13.67
C ASN A 84 14.71 0.31 13.36
N GLY A 85 14.22 0.24 12.12
CA GLY A 85 13.13 -0.63 11.70
C GLY A 85 12.00 0.14 11.00
N GLN A 86 10.80 -0.42 11.08
CA GLN A 86 9.61 0.11 10.44
C GLN A 86 8.50 0.29 11.47
N PHE A 87 7.93 1.50 11.57
CA PHE A 87 6.97 1.81 12.61
C PHE A 87 5.88 2.74 12.11
N ALA A 88 4.63 2.49 12.50
CA ALA A 88 3.59 3.51 12.56
C ALA A 88 3.86 4.42 13.76
N VAL A 89 3.83 5.73 13.54
CA VAL A 89 4.22 6.75 14.51
C VAL A 89 3.00 7.54 14.93
N PHE A 90 2.72 7.53 16.23
CA PHE A 90 1.65 8.29 16.87
C PHE A 90 2.28 9.33 17.79
N SER A 91 2.62 10.48 17.23
CA SER A 91 3.41 11.51 17.92
C SER A 91 2.73 12.05 19.18
N GLN A 92 1.40 12.17 19.17
CA GLN A 92 0.63 12.66 20.33
C GLN A 92 0.71 11.71 21.52
N GLU A 93 0.78 10.41 21.26
CA GLU A 93 0.81 9.38 22.30
C GLU A 93 2.23 8.92 22.63
N GLU A 94 3.24 9.50 21.98
CA GLU A 94 4.66 9.14 22.12
C GLU A 94 4.93 7.63 21.90
N VAL A 95 4.12 7.00 21.05
CA VAL A 95 4.24 5.56 20.70
C VAL A 95 4.63 5.37 19.24
N ALA A 96 5.53 4.40 19.00
CA ALA A 96 5.83 3.87 17.68
C ALA A 96 5.53 2.37 17.64
N PHE A 97 4.58 1.98 16.80
CA PHE A 97 4.05 0.62 16.69
C PHE A 97 4.62 -0.09 15.45
N GLU A 98 5.27 -1.23 15.64
CA GLU A 98 5.81 -2.06 14.56
C GLU A 98 4.70 -2.87 13.87
N PRO A 99 4.54 -2.79 12.54
CA PRO A 99 3.47 -3.50 11.83
C PRO A 99 3.71 -5.02 11.81
N LEU A 100 2.65 -5.78 11.51
CA LEU A 100 2.72 -7.24 11.34
C LEU A 100 3.50 -7.71 10.09
N THR A 101 3.71 -6.80 9.14
CA THR A 101 4.38 -6.97 7.84
C THR A 101 5.01 -5.65 7.45
N ASN A 102 5.97 -5.66 6.53
CA ASN A 102 6.65 -4.47 6.04
C ASN A 102 5.67 -3.37 5.60
N LEU A 103 5.97 -2.13 5.98
CA LEU A 103 5.26 -0.96 5.50
C LEU A 103 5.46 -0.82 4.00
N LYS A 104 4.33 -0.76 3.27
CA LYS A 104 4.28 -0.51 1.84
C LYS A 104 3.41 0.72 1.57
N ASP A 105 3.79 1.52 0.58
CA ASP A 105 2.97 2.57 0.00
C ASP A 105 2.70 2.35 -1.50
N SER A 106 2.01 3.30 -2.15
CA SER A 106 1.70 3.17 -3.58
C SER A 106 2.94 3.10 -4.46
N GLU A 107 4.03 3.78 -4.10
CA GLU A 107 5.29 3.71 -4.86
C GLU A 107 5.95 2.33 -4.72
N ASP A 108 5.94 1.76 -3.51
CA ASP A 108 6.44 0.41 -3.26
C ASP A 108 5.66 -0.61 -4.11
N ASN A 109 4.34 -0.46 -4.22
CA ASN A 109 3.53 -1.36 -5.03
C ASN A 109 3.80 -1.23 -6.54
N LEU A 110 4.08 -0.02 -7.03
CA LEU A 110 4.55 0.21 -8.41
C LEU A 110 5.89 -0.48 -8.67
N ILE A 111 6.82 -0.38 -7.72
CA ILE A 111 8.12 -1.03 -7.78
C ILE A 111 7.98 -2.56 -7.79
N ASP A 112 7.15 -3.11 -6.90
CA ASP A 112 6.89 -4.55 -6.79
C ASP A 112 6.27 -5.08 -8.09
N LEU A 113 5.24 -4.40 -8.61
CA LEU A 113 4.58 -4.78 -9.86
C LEU A 113 5.60 -4.82 -11.01
N PHE A 114 6.42 -3.78 -11.14
CA PHE A 114 7.41 -3.69 -12.21
C PHE A 114 8.47 -4.81 -12.11
N ASN A 115 8.97 -5.09 -10.91
CA ASN A 115 10.02 -6.10 -10.70
C ASN A 115 9.51 -7.53 -10.94
N ASN A 116 8.27 -7.81 -10.57
CA ASN A 116 7.65 -9.12 -10.75
C ASN A 116 7.37 -9.45 -12.22
N LYS A 117 7.36 -8.42 -13.10
CA LYS A 117 7.12 -8.53 -14.56
C LYS A 117 5.79 -9.18 -14.93
N ASP A 118 4.89 -9.33 -13.97
CA ASP A 118 3.55 -9.86 -14.16
C ASP A 118 2.57 -8.70 -14.37
N TYR A 119 2.70 -8.03 -15.51
CA TYR A 119 1.81 -6.93 -15.88
C TYR A 119 1.76 -6.73 -17.40
N THR A 120 0.72 -6.02 -17.83
CA THR A 120 0.55 -5.53 -19.20
C THR A 120 0.53 -4.00 -19.19
N VAL A 121 1.17 -3.39 -20.18
CA VAL A 121 1.03 -1.95 -20.43
C VAL A 121 -0.18 -1.75 -21.33
N SER A 122 -1.25 -1.15 -20.79
CA SER A 122 -2.50 -0.91 -21.52
C SER A 122 -2.57 0.49 -22.15
N LEU A 123 -1.75 1.42 -21.66
CA LEU A 123 -1.65 2.78 -22.19
C LEU A 123 -0.23 3.32 -22.02
N PHE A 124 0.29 3.98 -23.06
CA PHE A 124 1.50 4.79 -23.00
C PHE A 124 1.26 6.08 -23.77
N LEU A 125 1.36 7.22 -23.09
CA LEU A 125 1.17 8.55 -23.66
C LEU A 125 2.35 9.43 -23.30
N ASP A 126 3.02 9.94 -24.32
CA ASP A 126 3.96 11.04 -24.19
C ASP A 126 3.19 12.37 -24.34
N LEU A 127 3.11 13.14 -23.27
CA LEU A 127 2.39 14.42 -23.21
C LEU A 127 3.43 15.56 -23.12
N PRO A 128 3.07 16.79 -23.51
CA PRO A 128 4.05 17.88 -23.64
C PRO A 128 4.97 18.13 -22.44
N ASN A 129 4.50 17.85 -21.22
CA ASN A 129 5.26 18.06 -19.98
C ASN A 129 5.28 16.82 -19.06
N SER A 130 4.81 15.66 -19.53
CA SER A 130 4.70 14.47 -18.69
C SER A 130 4.50 13.20 -19.50
N THR A 131 4.91 12.07 -18.96
CA THR A 131 4.55 10.76 -19.50
C THR A 131 3.46 10.13 -18.64
N LYS A 132 2.46 9.51 -19.28
CA LYS A 132 1.43 8.71 -18.61
C LYS A 132 1.50 7.25 -19.06
N VAL A 133 1.52 6.35 -18.10
CA VAL A 133 1.54 4.90 -18.32
C VAL A 133 0.42 4.25 -17.53
N THR A 134 -0.33 3.33 -18.13
CA THR A 134 -1.26 2.47 -17.41
C THR A 134 -0.78 1.03 -17.45
N LEU A 135 -0.65 0.44 -16.27
CA LEU A 135 -0.29 -0.94 -16.02
C LEU A 135 -1.51 -1.70 -15.53
N SER A 136 -1.68 -2.95 -15.96
CA SER A 136 -2.72 -3.85 -15.49
C SER A 136 -2.14 -5.22 -15.15
N SER A 137 -2.50 -5.77 -14.00
CA SER A 137 -2.10 -7.10 -13.53
C SER A 137 -3.23 -7.72 -12.70
N GLY A 138 -3.81 -8.82 -13.18
CA GLY A 138 -5.00 -9.40 -12.57
C GLY A 138 -6.11 -8.35 -12.37
N GLY A 139 -6.53 -8.13 -11.12
CA GLY A 139 -7.51 -7.10 -10.75
C GLY A 139 -6.93 -5.73 -10.41
N LEU A 140 -5.60 -5.54 -10.47
CA LEU A 140 -4.93 -4.28 -10.19
C LEU A 140 -4.73 -3.47 -11.48
N THR A 141 -5.10 -2.20 -11.43
CA THR A 141 -4.69 -1.19 -12.41
C THR A 141 -3.87 -0.11 -11.73
N MET A 142 -2.74 0.26 -12.31
CA MET A 142 -1.95 1.41 -11.90
C MET A 142 -1.79 2.42 -13.02
N GLU A 143 -2.23 3.65 -12.78
CA GLU A 143 -1.98 4.79 -13.66
C GLU A 143 -0.85 5.63 -13.07
N VAL A 144 0.24 5.75 -13.81
CA VAL A 144 1.46 6.44 -13.41
C VAL A 144 1.62 7.66 -14.30
N THR A 145 1.77 8.84 -13.71
CA THR A 145 2.10 10.07 -14.42
C THR A 145 3.36 10.67 -13.80
N PHE A 146 4.37 10.96 -14.62
CA PHE A 146 5.66 11.51 -14.19
C PHE A 146 6.18 12.56 -15.18
N ASP A 147 7.07 13.44 -14.72
CA ASP A 147 7.70 14.47 -15.55
C ASP A 147 8.98 13.96 -16.25
N SER A 148 9.61 14.81 -17.06
CA SER A 148 10.87 14.48 -17.76
C SER A 148 12.08 14.27 -16.83
N GLY A 149 11.97 14.69 -15.56
CA GLY A 149 12.94 14.40 -14.50
C GLY A 149 12.66 13.09 -13.76
N TYR A 150 11.69 12.30 -14.23
CA TYR A 150 11.20 11.08 -13.58
C TYR A 150 10.65 11.30 -12.17
N ARG A 151 10.12 12.50 -11.88
CA ARG A 151 9.38 12.76 -10.65
C ARG A 151 7.92 12.38 -10.85
N LEU A 152 7.37 11.60 -9.92
CA LEU A 152 5.94 11.25 -9.96
C LEU A 152 5.12 12.53 -9.79
N LEU A 153 4.14 12.74 -10.67
CA LEU A 153 3.13 13.80 -10.56
C LEU A 153 1.83 13.25 -10.00
N LYS A 154 1.46 12.02 -10.43
CA LYS A 154 0.27 11.31 -9.96
C LYS A 154 0.49 9.81 -10.04
N LEU A 155 -0.01 9.10 -9.04
CA LEU A 155 -0.06 7.64 -9.02
C LEU A 155 -1.44 7.21 -8.55
N VAL A 156 -2.19 6.53 -9.42
CA VAL A 156 -3.51 5.98 -9.09
C VAL A 156 -3.40 4.48 -9.08
N LYS A 157 -3.70 3.86 -7.94
CA LYS A 157 -3.82 2.43 -7.77
C LYS A 157 -5.30 2.06 -7.63
N SER A 158 -5.77 1.10 -8.41
CA SER A 158 -7.18 0.70 -8.44
C SER A 158 -7.32 -0.83 -8.42
N TYR A 159 -8.03 -1.32 -7.41
CA TYR A 159 -8.65 -2.63 -7.34
C TYR A 159 -10.16 -2.50 -7.58
N PRO A 160 -10.90 -3.60 -7.81
CA PRO A 160 -12.34 -3.52 -8.10
C PRO A 160 -13.21 -2.87 -7.00
N PHE A 161 -12.72 -2.83 -5.76
CA PHE A 161 -13.45 -2.32 -4.59
C PHE A 161 -12.72 -1.19 -3.85
N HIS A 162 -11.55 -0.77 -4.34
CA HIS A 162 -10.66 0.14 -3.62
C HIS A 162 -9.74 0.89 -4.58
N THR A 163 -9.66 2.20 -4.42
CA THR A 163 -8.79 3.07 -5.22
C THR A 163 -8.01 3.99 -4.30
N VAL A 164 -6.72 4.13 -4.55
CA VAL A 164 -5.83 5.10 -3.90
C VAL A 164 -5.24 6.00 -4.99
N SER A 165 -5.57 7.28 -4.95
CA SER A 165 -5.00 8.31 -5.82
C SER A 165 -4.05 9.19 -5.02
N VAL A 166 -2.78 9.20 -5.40
CA VAL A 166 -1.72 10.02 -4.80
C VAL A 166 -1.31 11.08 -5.80
N SER A 167 -1.43 12.35 -5.42
CA SER A 167 -0.94 13.49 -6.21
C SER A 167 0.26 14.10 -5.52
N TYR A 168 1.35 14.32 -6.25
CA TYR A 168 2.63 14.78 -5.72
C TYR A 168 2.86 16.24 -6.10
N ARG A 169 3.35 17.05 -5.16
CA ARG A 169 3.55 18.49 -5.32
C ARG A 169 4.76 18.95 -4.51
N ASN A 170 5.31 20.11 -4.88
CA ASN A 170 6.34 20.78 -4.10
C ASN A 170 7.58 19.89 -3.84
N TYR A 171 8.07 19.20 -4.87
CA TYR A 171 9.32 18.46 -4.75
C TYR A 171 10.48 19.40 -4.41
N SER A 172 11.31 18.98 -3.47
CA SER A 172 12.60 19.59 -3.18
C SER A 172 13.66 18.53 -2.90
N ASP A 173 14.92 18.94 -3.00
CA ASP A 173 16.04 18.11 -2.57
C ASP A 173 15.94 17.84 -1.06
N LEU A 174 16.49 16.71 -0.62
CA LEU A 174 16.50 16.33 0.79
C LEU A 174 17.31 17.33 1.61
N SER A 175 16.66 18.02 2.55
CA SER A 175 17.30 18.95 3.47
C SER A 175 17.97 18.23 4.65
N GLY A 176 18.91 18.90 5.32
CA GLY A 176 19.50 18.39 6.56
C GLY A 176 18.48 18.21 7.69
N GLU A 177 17.47 19.09 7.75
CA GLU A 177 16.36 18.97 8.70
C GLU A 177 15.49 17.76 8.39
N GLY A 178 15.12 17.56 7.12
CA GLY A 178 14.39 16.39 6.66
C GLY A 178 15.11 15.09 7.02
N LEU A 179 16.41 14.99 6.73
CA LEU A 179 17.22 13.82 7.07
C LEU A 179 17.27 13.59 8.59
N ALA A 180 17.40 14.65 9.39
CA ALA A 180 17.36 14.54 10.85
C ALA A 180 16.00 14.04 11.35
N ARG A 181 14.89 14.53 10.80
CA ARG A 181 13.54 14.06 11.12
C ARG A 181 13.35 12.58 10.78
N LEU A 182 13.77 12.16 9.59
CA LEU A 182 13.71 10.75 9.17
C LEU A 182 14.50 9.83 10.11
N THR A 183 15.72 10.23 10.46
CA THR A 183 16.62 9.45 11.32
C THR A 183 16.10 9.37 12.76
N ASN A 184 15.50 10.44 13.26
CA ASN A 184 15.11 10.57 14.65
C ASN A 184 13.60 10.36 14.90
N ALA A 185 12.85 9.91 13.89
CA ALA A 185 11.39 9.81 13.94
C ALA A 185 10.84 8.99 15.13
N THR A 186 11.61 8.02 15.63
CA THR A 186 11.22 7.17 16.77
C THR A 186 11.99 7.49 18.06
N ARG A 187 12.81 8.54 18.06
CA ARG A 187 13.67 8.89 19.21
C ARG A 187 12.81 9.33 20.39
N GLY A 188 12.99 8.67 21.53
CA GLY A 188 12.27 8.98 22.77
C GLY A 188 10.86 8.40 22.84
N MET A 189 10.41 7.67 21.81
CA MET A 189 9.10 7.05 21.78
C MET A 189 9.12 5.65 22.42
N SER A 190 7.98 5.22 22.96
CA SER A 190 7.77 3.84 23.37
C SER A 190 7.59 2.95 22.14
N LEU A 191 8.52 1.99 21.95
CA LEU A 191 8.47 1.06 20.84
C LEU A 191 7.60 -0.15 21.20
N VAL A 192 6.51 -0.34 20.46
CA VAL A 192 5.53 -1.40 20.67
C VAL A 192 5.66 -2.41 19.55
N ARG A 193 5.82 -3.69 19.91
CA ARG A 193 5.96 -4.79 18.95
C ARG A 193 4.82 -5.79 19.07
N PRO A 194 4.31 -6.30 17.93
CA PRO A 194 3.27 -7.31 17.96
C PRO A 194 3.85 -8.64 18.46
N PRO A 195 3.03 -9.48 19.12
CA PRO A 195 3.44 -10.80 19.57
C PRO A 195 3.63 -11.82 18.43
N VAL A 196 3.19 -11.49 17.22
CA VAL A 196 3.27 -12.34 16.03
C VAL A 196 3.61 -11.48 14.81
N TYR A 197 4.21 -12.10 13.79
CA TYR A 197 4.43 -11.50 12.47
C TYR A 197 3.78 -12.39 11.42
N LEU A 198 3.19 -11.79 10.39
CA LEU A 198 2.54 -12.55 9.32
C LEU A 198 3.57 -12.92 8.24
N SER A 199 3.46 -14.12 7.70
CA SER A 199 4.29 -14.57 6.58
C SER A 199 3.96 -13.80 5.30
N GLU A 200 4.87 -12.94 4.85
CA GLU A 200 4.68 -12.13 3.63
C GLU A 200 4.53 -12.99 2.38
N ALA A 201 5.32 -14.07 2.28
CA ALA A 201 5.23 -14.99 1.14
C ALA A 201 3.84 -15.64 1.05
N MET A 202 3.26 -16.03 2.20
CA MET A 202 1.92 -16.61 2.25
C MET A 202 0.84 -15.56 1.97
N MET A 203 1.01 -14.34 2.49
CA MET A 203 0.10 -13.25 2.15
C MET A 203 0.11 -12.96 0.64
N GLU A 204 1.29 -12.90 0.02
CA GLU A 204 1.44 -12.65 -1.42
C GLU A 204 0.93 -13.81 -2.29
N GLU A 205 0.96 -15.05 -1.78
CA GLU A 205 0.36 -16.22 -2.45
C GLU A 205 -1.16 -16.10 -2.55
N TYR A 206 -1.81 -15.74 -1.44
CA TYR A 206 -3.28 -15.70 -1.40
C TYR A 206 -3.86 -14.35 -1.85
N PHE A 207 -3.13 -13.25 -1.60
CA PHE A 207 -3.65 -11.89 -1.71
C PHE A 207 -2.60 -10.87 -2.20
N SER A 208 -3.09 -9.87 -2.93
CA SER A 208 -2.40 -8.63 -3.21
C SER A 208 -2.69 -7.57 -2.15
N TRP A 209 -1.65 -6.88 -1.71
CA TRP A 209 -1.73 -5.77 -0.76
C TRP A 209 -2.45 -4.54 -1.34
N SER A 210 -3.49 -4.04 -0.67
CA SER A 210 -4.27 -2.86 -1.10
C SER A 210 -3.99 -1.62 -0.27
N SER A 211 -4.16 -1.67 1.05
CA SER A 211 -3.74 -0.59 1.94
C SER A 211 -3.59 -1.11 3.36
N MET A 212 -2.96 -0.31 4.22
CA MET A 212 -2.88 -0.59 5.65
C MET A 212 -3.22 0.68 6.44
N ASP A 213 -3.88 0.51 7.58
CA ASP A 213 -4.21 1.59 8.51
C ASP A 213 -3.90 1.15 9.95
N PHE A 214 -3.67 2.15 10.78
CA PHE A 214 -3.26 1.99 12.16
C PHE A 214 -4.13 2.85 13.07
N ALA A 215 -4.46 2.33 14.25
CA ALA A 215 -5.15 3.09 15.29
C ALA A 215 -4.65 2.69 16.68
N THR A 216 -4.62 3.65 17.60
CA THR A 216 -4.28 3.43 19.00
C THR A 216 -4.93 4.49 19.88
N ASP A 217 -5.18 4.14 21.14
CA ASP A 217 -5.54 5.06 22.23
C ASP A 217 -4.38 5.20 23.26
N GLY A 218 -3.17 4.78 22.86
CA GLY A 218 -1.99 4.69 23.72
C GLY A 218 -1.89 3.40 24.55
N ARG A 219 -2.98 2.61 24.66
CA ARG A 219 -3.02 1.37 25.46
C ARG A 219 -3.29 0.14 24.60
N SER A 220 -4.25 0.26 23.69
CA SER A 220 -4.66 -0.73 22.71
C SER A 220 -4.16 -0.34 21.33
N TYR A 221 -3.89 -1.34 20.50
CA TYR A 221 -3.35 -1.13 19.16
C TYR A 221 -4.14 -1.96 18.16
N LEU A 222 -4.55 -1.33 17.06
CA LEU A 222 -5.26 -1.95 15.96
C LEU A 222 -4.46 -1.75 14.67
N TYR A 223 -4.11 -2.88 14.04
CA TYR A 223 -3.60 -2.94 12.68
C TYR A 223 -4.72 -3.42 11.75
N THR A 224 -4.92 -2.70 10.65
CA THR A 224 -5.87 -3.08 9.60
C THR A 224 -5.13 -3.24 8.29
N LEU A 225 -5.33 -4.37 7.62
CA LEU A 225 -4.76 -4.67 6.32
C LEU A 225 -5.88 -5.00 5.32
N LEU A 226 -5.99 -4.17 4.28
CA LEU A 226 -6.91 -4.37 3.17
C LEU A 226 -6.19 -5.09 2.05
N MET A 227 -6.80 -6.16 1.55
CA MET A 227 -6.20 -7.06 0.59
C MET A 227 -7.21 -7.46 -0.49
N TYR A 228 -6.70 -7.88 -1.64
CA TYR A 228 -7.49 -8.40 -2.74
C TYR A 228 -6.94 -9.74 -3.23
N SER A 229 -7.81 -10.68 -3.55
CA SER A 229 -7.44 -11.86 -4.29
C SER A 229 -8.29 -11.98 -5.56
N PRO A 230 -7.69 -12.28 -6.72
CA PRO A 230 -8.46 -12.67 -7.91
C PRO A 230 -9.37 -13.87 -7.64
N SER A 231 -8.93 -14.80 -6.79
CA SER A 231 -9.64 -16.06 -6.49
C SER A 231 -10.65 -15.93 -5.34
N TYR A 232 -10.32 -15.14 -4.31
CA TYR A 232 -11.12 -15.05 -3.08
C TYR A 232 -11.84 -13.70 -2.91
N GLY A 233 -11.63 -12.75 -3.83
CA GLY A 233 -12.21 -11.42 -3.77
C GLY A 233 -11.57 -10.54 -2.70
N LYS A 234 -12.36 -9.63 -2.13
CA LYS A 234 -11.91 -8.69 -1.11
C LYS A 234 -11.68 -9.37 0.23
N MET A 235 -10.59 -9.02 0.89
CA MET A 235 -10.28 -9.45 2.25
C MET A 235 -9.84 -8.30 3.15
N ILE A 236 -10.16 -8.40 4.43
CA ILE A 236 -9.77 -7.44 5.46
C ILE A 236 -9.24 -8.24 6.65
N LEU A 237 -7.99 -7.98 7.03
CA LEU A 237 -7.39 -8.54 8.23
C LEU A 237 -7.30 -7.46 9.30
N TYR A 238 -7.90 -7.73 10.45
CA TYR A 238 -7.73 -6.95 11.66
C TYR A 238 -6.87 -7.70 12.64
N PHE A 239 -5.94 -6.97 13.26
CA PHE A 239 -5.19 -7.45 14.39
C PHE A 239 -5.27 -6.44 15.52
N SER A 240 -5.83 -6.86 16.66
CA SER A 240 -5.77 -6.08 17.89
C SER A 240 -4.84 -6.75 18.89
N PHE A 241 -4.06 -5.96 19.60
CA PHE A 241 -3.26 -6.45 20.73
C PHE A 241 -3.16 -5.39 21.82
N ASN A 242 -2.84 -5.85 23.03
CA ASN A 242 -2.99 -5.12 24.30
C ASN A 242 -4.43 -4.64 24.54
N SER A 243 -5.42 -5.39 24.03
CA SER A 243 -6.85 -5.11 24.17
C SER A 243 -7.62 -6.39 24.45
N GLU A 244 -8.82 -6.28 25.03
CA GLU A 244 -9.75 -7.41 25.18
C GLU A 244 -10.17 -7.94 23.79
N PRO A 245 -9.84 -9.18 23.42
CA PRO A 245 -10.12 -9.75 22.11
C PRO A 245 -11.60 -9.79 21.73
N GLU A 246 -12.47 -9.92 22.73
CA GLU A 246 -13.91 -10.09 22.57
C GLU A 246 -14.52 -8.89 21.83
N ASN A 247 -14.01 -7.67 22.06
CA ASN A 247 -14.48 -6.46 21.38
C ASN A 247 -14.19 -6.49 19.87
N LEU A 248 -12.97 -6.90 19.48
CA LEU A 248 -12.62 -7.02 18.06
C LEU A 248 -13.45 -8.11 17.37
N GLN A 249 -13.64 -9.24 18.05
CA GLN A 249 -14.42 -10.36 17.51
C GLN A 249 -15.88 -9.95 17.28
N GLN A 250 -16.51 -9.28 18.26
CA GLN A 250 -17.88 -8.78 18.12
C GLN A 250 -18.00 -7.72 17.02
N PHE A 251 -17.04 -6.80 16.93
CA PHE A 251 -16.99 -5.83 15.83
C PHE A 251 -16.89 -6.52 14.47
N SER A 252 -16.01 -7.52 14.36
CA SER A 252 -15.78 -8.28 13.12
C SER A 252 -17.00 -9.05 12.67
N ILE A 253 -17.69 -9.73 13.59
CA ILE A 253 -18.93 -10.47 13.31
C ILE A 253 -19.98 -9.49 12.77
N LYS A 254 -20.24 -8.39 13.48
CA LYS A 254 -21.23 -7.38 13.06
C LYS A 254 -20.89 -6.77 11.70
N MET A 255 -19.61 -6.48 11.46
CA MET A 255 -19.14 -5.93 10.21
C MET A 255 -19.33 -6.93 9.06
N ALA A 256 -19.01 -8.21 9.30
CA ALA A 256 -19.19 -9.27 8.32
C ALA A 256 -20.67 -9.47 7.97
N GLU A 257 -21.54 -9.60 8.96
CA GLU A 257 -22.98 -9.75 8.79
C GLU A 257 -23.61 -8.56 8.04
N SER A 258 -23.20 -7.33 8.40
CA SER A 258 -23.75 -6.11 7.78
C SER A 258 -23.34 -5.93 6.31
N ASN A 259 -22.26 -6.59 5.87
CA ASN A 259 -21.68 -6.41 4.53
C ASN A 259 -21.71 -7.69 3.68
N GLY A 260 -22.35 -8.76 4.17
CA GLY A 260 -22.40 -10.05 3.49
C GLY A 260 -21.03 -10.72 3.33
N PHE A 261 -20.11 -10.49 4.28
CA PHE A 261 -18.86 -11.23 4.35
C PHE A 261 -18.99 -12.43 5.27
N SER A 262 -18.16 -13.43 5.04
CA SER A 262 -17.83 -14.41 6.09
C SER A 262 -16.65 -13.91 6.90
N TYR A 263 -16.40 -14.57 8.03
CA TYR A 263 -15.27 -14.27 8.89
C TYR A 263 -14.60 -15.55 9.41
N ALA A 264 -13.31 -15.42 9.74
CA ALA A 264 -12.55 -16.36 10.54
C ALA A 264 -11.85 -15.60 11.67
N LEU A 265 -12.01 -16.07 12.90
CA LEU A 265 -11.48 -15.43 14.11
C LEU A 265 -10.42 -16.34 14.75
N GLU A 266 -9.37 -15.73 15.26
CA GLU A 266 -8.32 -16.40 15.98
C GLU A 266 -7.92 -15.60 17.21
N LYS A 267 -7.95 -16.25 18.38
CA LYS A 267 -7.46 -15.66 19.62
C LYS A 267 -6.00 -16.08 19.79
N ILE A 268 -5.10 -15.11 19.70
CA ILE A 268 -3.65 -15.33 19.81
C ILE A 268 -3.24 -15.40 21.28
N SER A 269 -3.82 -14.55 22.12
CA SER A 269 -3.58 -14.56 23.57
C SER A 269 -4.79 -14.03 24.33
N SER A 270 -4.69 -13.89 25.65
CA SER A 270 -5.70 -13.20 26.45
C SER A 270 -5.91 -11.74 26.05
N THR A 271 -4.94 -11.12 25.36
CA THR A 271 -4.94 -9.69 25.02
C THR A 271 -4.68 -9.42 23.54
N SER A 272 -4.81 -10.43 22.67
CA SER A 272 -4.63 -10.25 21.23
C SER A 272 -5.48 -11.22 20.40
N ALA A 273 -5.92 -10.74 19.24
CA ALA A 273 -6.68 -11.53 18.28
C ALA A 273 -6.48 -11.06 16.84
N LEU A 274 -6.63 -12.02 15.93
CA LEU A 274 -6.75 -11.82 14.50
C LEU A 274 -8.20 -12.07 14.06
N SER A 275 -8.63 -11.30 13.08
CA SER A 275 -9.92 -11.45 12.43
C SER A 275 -9.76 -11.22 10.94
N LEU A 276 -10.07 -12.25 10.15
CA LEU A 276 -10.06 -12.19 8.69
C LEU A 276 -11.51 -12.20 8.19
N LEU A 277 -11.89 -11.14 7.49
CA LEU A 277 -13.19 -11.03 6.81
C LEU A 277 -12.98 -11.17 5.31
N GLY A 278 -13.89 -11.84 4.61
CA GLY A 278 -13.81 -11.98 3.16
C GLY A 278 -15.10 -12.48 2.51
N MET A 279 -15.09 -12.50 1.17
CA MET A 279 -16.25 -12.87 0.36
C MET A 279 -16.43 -14.38 0.16
N VAL A 280 -15.53 -15.21 0.69
CA VAL A 280 -15.58 -16.67 0.62
C VAL A 280 -16.09 -17.28 1.91
N ASP A 281 -16.35 -18.59 1.93
CA ASP A 281 -16.88 -19.26 3.12
C ASP A 281 -15.89 -19.26 4.30
N SER A 282 -16.42 -19.34 5.53
CA SER A 282 -15.62 -19.32 6.75
C SER A 282 -14.59 -20.47 6.86
N ALA A 283 -14.82 -21.63 6.22
CA ALA A 283 -13.86 -22.73 6.27
C ALA A 283 -12.64 -22.43 5.39
N THR A 284 -12.86 -21.83 4.22
CA THR A 284 -11.78 -21.31 3.37
C THR A 284 -11.02 -20.20 4.08
N LEU A 285 -11.72 -19.21 4.67
CA LEU A 285 -11.06 -18.14 5.43
C LEU A 285 -10.24 -18.68 6.61
N ARG A 286 -10.73 -19.73 7.28
CA ARG A 286 -9.99 -20.34 8.39
C ARG A 286 -8.67 -20.96 7.93
N LYS A 287 -8.69 -21.72 6.84
CA LYS A 287 -7.46 -22.31 6.26
C LYS A 287 -6.43 -21.27 5.86
N ILE A 288 -6.92 -20.16 5.30
CA ILE A 288 -6.08 -19.01 4.95
C ILE A 288 -5.48 -18.40 6.22
N LEU A 289 -6.30 -18.13 7.24
CA LEU A 289 -5.80 -17.53 8.48
C LEU A 289 -4.77 -18.43 9.17
N ASP A 290 -5.01 -19.74 9.18
CA ASP A 290 -4.11 -20.76 9.75
C ASP A 290 -2.78 -20.88 8.99
N SER A 291 -2.68 -20.39 7.74
CA SER A 291 -1.43 -20.43 6.94
C SER A 291 -0.61 -19.14 7.02
N LEU A 292 -1.14 -18.08 7.64
CA LEU A 292 -0.43 -16.80 7.74
C LEU A 292 0.61 -16.76 8.87
N HIS A 293 0.61 -17.73 9.78
CA HIS A 293 1.48 -17.79 10.97
C HIS A 293 2.46 -18.96 10.94
#